data_AF-A0A067PUS7-F1
#
_entry.id   AF-A0A067PUS7-F1
#
_cell.length_a   1.000
_cell.length_b   1.000
_cell.length_c   1.000
_cell.angle_alpha   90.00
_cell.angle_beta   90.00
_cell.angle_gamma   90.00
#
_symmetry.space_group_name_H-M   'P 1'
#
loop_
_entity.id
_entity.type
_entity.pdbx_description
1 polymer ?
#
loop_
_entity_poly.entity_id
_entity_poly.type
_entity_poly.pdbx_seq_one_letter_code
_entity_poly.pdbx_strand_id
1 'polypeptide(L)'
;MTIAPRKKDVLATCLSNLESIIFGEFHASFLNSMTDLSLPSLKEVNFDHLGYVPGRKENLVPFLTKHGGKLRTVLLCIDHDVPVFDLCPNITRFEYTDQDKIPNPSRFNCKVDHNALTKVIISCFNASDSPSNTRGWSQFFDALDLSRFPSLCEIQT
;
A
#
# COMPACT_ATOMS: atom_id res chain seq x y z
N MET A 1 34.12 21.24 -26.06
CA MET A 1 33.07 21.78 -25.17
C MET A 1 32.33 20.60 -24.58
N THR A 2 32.63 20.25 -23.34
CA THR A 2 32.14 19.03 -22.69
C THR A 2 30.92 19.41 -21.86
N ILE A 3 29.74 18.93 -22.25
CA ILE A 3 28.47 19.17 -21.56
C ILE A 3 28.49 18.38 -20.25
N ALA A 4 28.47 19.06 -19.12
CA ALA A 4 28.42 18.42 -17.81
C ALA A 4 27.03 17.79 -17.56
N PRO A 5 26.92 16.49 -17.23
CA PRO A 5 25.68 15.90 -16.74
C PRO A 5 25.62 16.19 -15.24
N ARG A 6 24.97 17.27 -14.79
CA ARG A 6 25.17 17.71 -13.39
C ARG A 6 23.97 18.13 -12.56
N LYS A 7 22.74 17.74 -12.91
CA LYS A 7 21.60 17.97 -11.99
C LYS A 7 20.65 16.79 -11.77
N LYS A 8 20.49 15.86 -12.71
CA LYS A 8 19.58 14.71 -12.53
C LYS A 8 20.14 13.65 -11.57
N ASP A 9 21.42 13.34 -11.64
CA ASP A 9 21.98 12.21 -10.89
C ASP A 9 22.15 12.48 -9.38
N VAL A 10 22.33 13.74 -8.99
CA VAL A 10 22.50 14.12 -7.57
C VAL A 10 21.19 13.95 -6.81
N LEU A 11 20.07 14.44 -7.37
CA LEU A 11 18.75 14.27 -6.74
C LEU A 11 18.33 12.81 -6.64
N ALA A 12 18.76 11.97 -7.59
CA ALA A 12 18.41 10.55 -7.60
C ALA A 12 18.91 9.79 -6.36
N THR A 13 19.94 10.27 -5.65
CA THR A 13 20.58 9.53 -4.54
C THR A 13 20.47 10.16 -3.16
N CYS A 14 19.88 11.37 -3.05
CA CYS A 14 19.80 12.12 -1.78
C CYS A 14 19.06 11.37 -0.65
N LEU A 15 18.20 10.40 -0.99
CA LEU A 15 17.39 9.62 -0.03
C LEU A 15 17.71 8.11 -0.11
N SER A 16 18.95 7.76 -0.46
CA SER A 16 19.36 6.36 -0.63
C SER A 16 19.21 5.49 0.62
N ASN A 17 19.33 6.09 1.81
CA ASN A 17 19.18 5.40 3.10
C ASN A 17 17.77 5.54 3.71
N LEU A 18 16.82 6.14 2.98
CA LEU A 18 15.46 6.33 3.49
C LEU A 18 14.73 4.98 3.53
N GLU A 19 14.41 4.50 4.74
CA GLU A 19 13.77 3.20 4.93
C GLU A 19 12.25 3.25 5.07
N SER A 20 11.71 4.35 5.58
CA SER A 20 10.29 4.51 5.87
C SER A 20 9.80 5.89 5.44
N ILE A 21 8.61 5.95 4.83
CA ILE A 21 7.95 7.20 4.43
C ILE A 21 6.50 7.17 4.86
N ILE A 22 6.06 8.25 5.50
CA ILE A 22 4.66 8.49 5.82
C ILE A 22 4.18 9.66 4.96
N PHE A 23 3.15 9.39 4.17
CA PHE A 23 2.44 10.34 3.35
C PHE A 23 1.12 10.68 4.04
N GLY A 24 0.98 11.90 4.53
CA GLY A 24 -0.31 12.47 4.89
C GLY A 24 -1.02 13.03 3.66
N GLU A 25 -1.69 14.17 3.80
CA GLU A 25 -2.21 14.88 2.62
C GLU A 25 -1.08 15.40 1.72
N PHE A 26 -1.11 14.98 0.45
CA PHE A 26 -0.18 15.46 -0.57
C PHE A 26 -0.88 15.77 -1.89
N HIS A 27 -0.23 16.63 -2.67
CA HIS A 27 -0.60 16.92 -4.05
C HIS A 27 -0.03 15.85 -5.00
N ALA A 28 -0.74 15.51 -6.08
CA ALA A 28 -0.34 14.48 -7.04
C ALA A 28 1.10 14.66 -7.58
N SER A 29 1.49 15.91 -7.87
CA SER A 29 2.85 16.22 -8.35
C SER A 29 3.96 15.86 -7.36
N PHE A 30 3.67 15.90 -6.05
CA PHE A 30 4.64 15.50 -5.03
C PHE A 30 4.91 13.99 -5.12
N LEU A 31 3.87 13.17 -5.20
CA LEU A 31 4.04 11.71 -5.32
C LEU A 31 4.71 11.32 -6.64
N ASN A 32 4.46 12.06 -7.73
CA ASN A 32 5.19 11.86 -8.99
C ASN A 32 6.68 12.17 -8.83
N SER A 33 7.01 13.28 -8.15
CA SER A 33 8.41 13.62 -7.86
C SER A 33 9.07 12.55 -6.99
N MET A 34 8.37 12.03 -5.98
CA MET A 34 8.85 10.94 -5.13
C MET A 34 9.01 9.63 -5.90
N THR A 35 8.13 9.37 -6.86
CA THR A 35 8.23 8.24 -7.78
C THR A 35 9.49 8.35 -8.61
N ASP A 36 9.92 9.54 -9.02
CA ASP A 36 11.13 9.70 -9.84
C ASP A 36 12.44 9.45 -9.08
N LEU A 37 12.42 9.57 -7.75
CA LEU A 37 13.60 9.33 -6.91
C LEU A 37 14.03 7.86 -6.91
N SER A 38 15.33 7.61 -6.64
CA SER A 38 15.81 6.29 -6.30
C SER A 38 15.80 6.14 -4.78
N LEU A 39 14.93 5.26 -4.28
CA LEU A 39 14.76 5.02 -2.85
C LEU A 39 15.18 3.59 -2.46
N PRO A 40 16.42 3.14 -2.78
CA PRO A 40 16.80 1.72 -2.75
C PRO A 40 16.58 1.03 -1.39
N SER A 41 16.68 1.77 -0.28
CA SER A 41 16.49 1.22 1.07
C SER A 41 15.05 1.27 1.58
N LEU A 42 14.10 1.78 0.80
CA LEU A 42 12.70 1.94 1.24
C LEU A 42 12.06 0.56 1.48
N LYS A 43 11.67 0.31 2.72
CA LYS A 43 11.02 -0.90 3.21
C LYS A 43 9.58 -0.65 3.64
N GLU A 44 9.25 0.57 4.03
CA GLU A 44 7.94 0.89 4.60
C GLU A 44 7.33 2.11 3.92
N VAL A 45 6.05 2.00 3.59
CA VAL A 45 5.27 3.15 3.15
C VAL A 45 3.94 3.17 3.89
N ASN A 46 3.60 4.35 4.39
CA ASN A 46 2.33 4.61 5.02
C ASN A 46 1.63 5.74 4.27
N PHE A 47 0.45 5.46 3.73
CA PHE A 47 -0.42 6.43 3.10
C PHE A 47 -1.57 6.75 4.05
N ASP A 48 -1.25 7.59 5.03
CA ASP A 48 -2.13 7.95 6.14
C ASP A 48 -3.03 9.13 5.78
N HIS A 49 -4.23 9.16 6.36
CA HIS A 49 -5.16 10.30 6.25
C HIS A 49 -5.37 10.84 4.83
N LEU A 50 -5.32 9.97 3.83
CA LEU A 50 -5.58 10.40 2.48
C LEU A 50 -7.10 10.63 2.33
N GLY A 51 -7.54 11.89 2.40
CA GLY A 51 -8.91 12.23 2.04
C GLY A 51 -9.26 11.77 0.61
N TYR A 52 -10.55 11.63 0.29
CA TYR A 52 -10.96 11.33 -1.08
C TYR A 52 -10.64 12.52 -2.00
N VAL A 53 -9.52 12.46 -2.70
CA VAL A 53 -9.13 13.45 -3.73
C VAL A 53 -9.08 12.74 -5.08
N PRO A 54 -9.93 13.15 -6.05
CA PRO A 54 -9.91 12.60 -7.40
C PRO A 54 -8.50 12.63 -8.03
N GLY A 55 -8.10 11.56 -8.70
CA GLY A 55 -6.78 11.42 -9.35
C GLY A 55 -5.65 10.90 -8.44
N ARG A 56 -5.84 10.77 -7.12
CA ARG A 56 -4.81 10.25 -6.22
C ARG A 56 -4.45 8.78 -6.52
N LYS A 57 -5.44 7.95 -6.88
CA LYS A 57 -5.26 6.54 -7.33
C LYS A 57 -4.26 6.42 -8.47
N GLU A 58 -4.34 7.32 -9.45
CA GLU A 58 -3.52 7.28 -10.67
C GLU A 58 -2.03 7.49 -10.37
N ASN A 59 -1.69 8.12 -9.24
CA ASN A 59 -0.31 8.38 -8.85
C ASN A 59 0.25 7.32 -7.88
N LEU A 60 -0.60 6.55 -7.19
CA LEU A 60 -0.16 5.45 -6.31
C LEU A 60 0.39 4.26 -7.08
N VAL A 61 -0.27 3.88 -8.20
CA VAL A 61 0.14 2.73 -9.00
C VAL A 61 1.57 2.91 -9.55
N PRO A 62 1.96 4.03 -10.17
CA PRO A 62 3.34 4.27 -10.60
C PRO A 62 4.36 4.17 -9.46
N PHE A 63 4.06 4.76 -8.30
CA PHE A 63 4.93 4.72 -7.13
C PHE A 63 5.17 3.27 -6.66
N LEU A 64 4.10 2.51 -6.45
CA LEU A 64 4.20 1.11 -6.02
C LEU A 64 4.77 0.20 -7.10
N THR A 65 4.54 0.50 -8.38
CA THR A 65 5.20 -0.24 -9.47
C THR A 65 6.71 -0.09 -9.42
N LYS A 66 7.21 1.13 -9.15
CA LYS A 66 8.66 1.37 -9.09
C LYS A 66 9.30 0.90 -7.79
N HIS A 67 8.59 0.98 -6.68
CA HIS A 67 9.18 0.77 -5.35
C HIS A 67 8.64 -0.43 -4.59
N GLY A 68 7.53 -1.02 -5.00
CA GLY A 68 6.82 -2.09 -4.30
C GLY A 68 7.63 -3.38 -4.13
N GLY A 69 8.52 -3.68 -5.07
CA GLY A 69 9.36 -4.89 -5.02
C GLY A 69 10.27 -5.01 -3.78
N LYS A 70 10.56 -3.93 -3.07
CA LYS A 70 11.39 -3.91 -1.84
C LYS A 70 10.60 -3.62 -0.57
N LEU A 71 9.32 -3.26 -0.69
CA LEU A 71 8.48 -2.94 0.45
C LEU A 71 8.18 -4.21 1.26
N ARG A 72 8.25 -4.06 2.57
CA ARG A 72 7.92 -5.04 3.60
C ARG A 72 6.64 -4.67 4.33
N THR A 73 6.39 -3.37 4.52
CA THR A 73 5.17 -2.87 5.14
C THR A 73 4.51 -1.82 4.27
N VAL A 74 3.21 -2.00 4.06
CA VAL A 74 2.36 -1.07 3.32
C VAL A 74 1.13 -0.78 4.16
N LEU A 75 0.91 0.49 4.48
CA LEU A 75 -0.34 0.98 5.07
C LEU A 75 -1.10 1.82 4.05
N LEU A 76 -2.36 1.49 3.82
CA LEU A 76 -3.26 2.24 2.93
C LEU A 76 -4.52 2.68 3.67
N CYS A 77 -4.71 4.00 3.77
CA CYS A 77 -5.89 4.61 4.37
C CYS A 77 -6.96 5.03 3.33
N ILE A 78 -7.26 4.22 2.28
CA ILE A 78 -8.37 4.48 1.33
C ILE A 78 -8.88 3.18 0.67
N ASP A 79 -10.19 3.13 0.36
CA ASP A 79 -10.78 2.25 -0.66
C ASP A 79 -10.33 2.56 -2.11
N HIS A 80 -9.02 2.46 -2.37
CA HIS A 80 -8.52 2.44 -3.73
C HIS A 80 -8.29 1.00 -4.17
N ASP A 81 -8.88 0.60 -5.31
CA ASP A 81 -8.58 -0.68 -5.99
C ASP A 81 -7.16 -0.67 -6.59
N VAL A 82 -6.15 -0.39 -5.77
CA VAL A 82 -4.76 -0.56 -6.13
C VAL A 82 -4.41 -2.02 -5.86
N PRO A 83 -3.89 -2.76 -6.84
CA PRO A 83 -3.55 -4.17 -6.67
C PRO A 83 -2.23 -4.30 -5.90
N VAL A 84 -2.24 -3.95 -4.60
CA VAL A 84 -1.04 -3.87 -3.75
C VAL A 84 -0.26 -5.18 -3.76
N PHE A 85 -0.96 -6.31 -3.67
CA PHE A 85 -0.36 -7.63 -3.64
C PHE A 85 0.40 -7.92 -4.95
N ASP A 86 -0.15 -7.57 -6.12
CA ASP A 86 0.58 -7.70 -7.38
C ASP A 86 1.80 -6.75 -7.49
N LEU A 87 1.72 -5.55 -6.90
CA LEU A 87 2.78 -4.54 -6.99
C LEU A 87 3.88 -4.70 -5.93
N CYS A 88 3.56 -5.32 -4.80
CA CYS A 88 4.44 -5.42 -3.63
C CYS A 88 4.59 -6.89 -3.21
N PRO A 89 5.26 -7.74 -3.99
CA PRO A 89 5.31 -9.19 -3.77
C PRO A 89 6.03 -9.60 -2.47
N ASN A 90 6.84 -8.70 -1.91
CA ASN A 90 7.74 -8.97 -0.78
C ASN A 90 7.22 -8.49 0.58
N ILE A 91 5.96 -8.03 0.64
CA ILE A 91 5.35 -7.53 1.87
C ILE A 91 5.22 -8.63 2.92
N THR A 92 5.44 -8.24 4.17
CA THR A 92 5.26 -9.08 5.37
C THR A 92 4.08 -8.63 6.21
N ARG A 93 3.75 -7.34 6.15
CA ARG A 93 2.62 -6.72 6.85
C ARG A 93 1.86 -5.79 5.91
N PHE A 94 0.56 -5.99 5.81
CA PHE A 94 -0.35 -5.09 5.11
C PHE A 94 -1.37 -4.52 6.10
N GLU A 95 -1.56 -3.21 6.06
CA GLU A 95 -2.54 -2.52 6.89
C GLU A 95 -3.48 -1.72 6.01
N TYR A 96 -4.77 -1.98 6.18
CA TYR A 96 -5.86 -1.28 5.55
C TYR A 96 -6.61 -0.50 6.60
N THR A 97 -6.83 0.78 6.34
CA THR A 97 -7.64 1.64 7.19
C THR A 97 -8.70 2.31 6.35
N ASP A 98 -9.95 2.16 6.77
CA ASP A 98 -11.10 2.84 6.15
C ASP A 98 -12.04 3.31 7.25
N GLN A 99 -12.64 4.48 7.07
CA GLN A 99 -13.50 5.06 8.10
C GLN A 99 -14.84 4.33 8.18
N ASP A 100 -15.37 3.84 7.05
CA ASP A 100 -16.79 3.50 6.95
C ASP A 100 -17.09 2.14 6.31
N LYS A 101 -16.09 1.44 5.78
CA LYS A 101 -16.34 0.29 4.91
C LYS A 101 -15.40 -0.88 5.13
N ILE A 102 -16.00 -2.07 5.19
CA ILE A 102 -15.28 -3.35 5.11
C ILE A 102 -14.71 -3.47 3.67
N PRO A 103 -13.43 -3.80 3.51
CA PRO A 103 -12.81 -3.87 2.18
C PRO A 103 -13.47 -4.94 1.31
N ASN A 104 -13.41 -4.76 -0.01
CA ASN A 104 -13.83 -5.81 -0.94
C ASN A 104 -12.89 -7.02 -0.85
N PRO A 105 -13.37 -8.26 -0.64
CA PRO A 105 -12.55 -9.47 -0.63
C PRO A 105 -11.69 -9.64 -1.88
N SER A 106 -12.16 -9.16 -3.04
CA SER A 106 -11.41 -9.21 -4.31
C SER A 106 -10.07 -8.47 -4.26
N ARG A 107 -9.86 -7.59 -3.28
CA ARG A 107 -8.58 -6.93 -3.04
C ARG A 107 -7.46 -7.92 -2.73
N PHE A 108 -7.79 -9.09 -2.19
CA PHE A 108 -6.84 -10.16 -1.90
C PHE A 108 -6.54 -11.03 -3.14
N ASN A 109 -7.25 -10.81 -4.25
CA ASN A 109 -6.94 -11.50 -5.50
C ASN A 109 -5.63 -10.94 -6.07
N CYS A 110 -4.66 -11.83 -6.24
CA CYS A 110 -3.36 -11.52 -6.81
C CYS A 110 -2.88 -12.67 -7.68
N LYS A 111 -1.93 -12.36 -8.57
CA LYS A 111 -1.35 -13.30 -9.53
C LYS A 111 -0.14 -14.04 -8.97
N VAL A 112 0.43 -13.56 -7.88
CA VAL A 112 1.71 -14.02 -7.31
C VAL A 112 1.49 -14.56 -5.91
N ASP A 113 2.20 -15.62 -5.55
CA ASP A 113 2.16 -16.17 -4.19
C ASP A 113 2.96 -15.29 -3.22
N HIS A 114 2.32 -14.90 -2.13
CA HIS A 114 2.90 -14.11 -1.05
C HIS A 114 3.42 -15.01 0.07
N ASN A 115 4.65 -15.52 -0.11
CA ASN A 115 5.32 -16.38 0.86
C ASN A 115 5.89 -15.63 2.09
N ALA A 116 5.82 -14.31 2.09
CA ALA A 116 6.36 -13.48 3.17
C ALA A 116 5.28 -12.78 4.00
N LEU A 117 4.05 -12.66 3.48
CA LEU A 117 2.96 -11.97 4.16
C LEU A 117 2.50 -12.80 5.35
N THR A 118 2.69 -12.30 6.56
CA THR A 118 2.31 -12.99 7.80
C THR A 118 1.15 -12.32 8.50
N LYS A 119 0.97 -11.00 8.31
CA LYS A 119 -0.03 -10.20 9.03
C LYS A 119 -0.80 -9.24 8.13
N VAL A 120 -2.12 -9.26 8.27
CA VAL A 120 -3.03 -8.27 7.70
C VAL A 120 -3.79 -7.59 8.84
N ILE A 121 -3.89 -6.28 8.79
CA ILE A 121 -4.68 -5.48 9.75
C ILE A 121 -5.71 -4.69 8.96
N ILE A 122 -6.96 -4.72 9.39
CA ILE A 122 -8.08 -4.06 8.74
C ILE A 122 -8.80 -3.21 9.78
N SER A 123 -8.45 -1.93 9.87
CA SER A 123 -9.02 -0.99 10.84
C SER A 123 -10.22 -0.27 10.24
N CYS A 124 -11.42 -0.54 10.77
CA CYS A 124 -12.67 0.11 10.33
C CYS A 124 -13.32 0.90 11.49
N PHE A 125 -13.17 2.24 11.50
CA PHE A 125 -13.52 3.06 12.68
C PHE A 125 -15.00 3.10 13.03
N ASN A 126 -15.91 3.01 12.05
CA ASN A 126 -17.35 3.03 12.27
C ASN A 126 -18.01 1.63 12.19
N ALA A 127 -17.20 0.56 12.11
CA ALA A 127 -17.70 -0.80 11.97
C ALA A 127 -18.03 -1.50 13.30
N SER A 128 -17.70 -0.92 14.46
CA SER A 128 -17.61 -1.69 15.71
C SER A 128 -18.95 -2.05 16.37
N ASP A 129 -20.02 -1.26 16.19
CA ASP A 129 -21.17 -1.32 17.13
C ASP A 129 -22.54 -1.66 16.51
N SER A 130 -22.61 -2.05 15.24
CA SER A 130 -23.89 -2.46 14.61
C SER A 130 -23.94 -3.96 14.29
N PRO A 131 -25.08 -4.64 14.52
CA PRO A 131 -25.26 -6.05 14.11
C PRO A 131 -25.22 -6.25 12.59
N SER A 132 -25.34 -5.18 11.80
CA SER A 132 -25.07 -5.20 10.35
C SER A 132 -23.58 -5.41 10.04
N ASN A 133 -22.68 -4.95 10.91
CA ASN A 133 -21.24 -5.05 10.67
C ASN A 133 -20.70 -6.45 10.94
N THR A 134 -21.23 -7.18 11.94
CA THR A 134 -20.86 -8.59 12.15
C THR A 134 -21.21 -9.45 10.94
N ARG A 135 -22.40 -9.25 10.34
CA ARG A 135 -22.79 -9.93 9.09
C ARG A 135 -21.85 -9.56 7.93
N GLY A 136 -21.48 -8.28 7.81
CA GLY A 136 -20.55 -7.81 6.78
C GLY A 136 -19.17 -8.48 6.89
N TRP A 137 -18.63 -8.60 8.10
CA TRP A 137 -17.35 -9.28 8.34
C TRP A 137 -17.44 -10.78 8.04
N SER A 138 -18.51 -11.46 8.45
CA SER A 138 -18.72 -12.87 8.09
C SER A 138 -18.73 -13.06 6.57
N GLN A 139 -19.48 -12.22 5.83
CA GLN A 139 -19.52 -12.28 4.37
C GLN A 139 -18.16 -11.99 3.73
N PHE A 140 -17.39 -11.05 4.31
CA PHE A 140 -16.04 -10.75 3.87
C PHE A 140 -15.11 -11.97 4.01
N PHE A 141 -15.11 -12.61 5.17
CA PHE A 141 -14.28 -13.78 5.44
C PHE A 141 -14.72 -15.01 4.64
N ASP A 142 -16.02 -15.22 4.45
CA ASP A 142 -16.56 -16.32 3.63
C ASP A 142 -16.13 -16.21 2.16
N ALA A 143 -15.95 -14.98 1.66
CA ALA A 143 -15.57 -14.70 0.27
C ALA A 143 -14.05 -14.54 0.07
N LEU A 144 -13.25 -14.64 1.14
CA LEU A 144 -11.82 -14.37 1.10
C LEU A 144 -11.05 -15.58 0.53
N ASP A 145 -10.43 -15.41 -0.64
CA ASP A 145 -9.50 -16.41 -1.18
C ASP A 145 -8.08 -16.14 -0.67
N LEU A 146 -7.63 -17.00 0.25
CA LEU A 146 -6.29 -16.93 0.84
C LEU A 146 -5.30 -17.92 0.23
N SER A 147 -5.64 -18.61 -0.87
CA SER A 147 -4.79 -19.64 -1.48
C SER A 147 -3.40 -19.13 -1.90
N ARG A 148 -3.30 -17.83 -2.20
CA ARG A 148 -2.06 -17.14 -2.59
C ARG A 148 -1.24 -16.61 -1.41
N PHE A 149 -1.68 -16.82 -0.16
CA PHE A 149 -1.01 -16.30 1.03
C PHE A 149 -0.65 -17.42 2.01
N PRO A 150 0.22 -18.38 1.61
CA PRO A 150 0.48 -19.59 2.40
C PRO A 150 1.15 -19.33 3.75
N SER A 151 1.74 -18.14 3.95
CA SER A 151 2.40 -17.75 5.21
C SER A 151 1.55 -16.82 6.09
N LEU A 152 0.35 -16.46 5.63
CA LEU A 152 -0.54 -15.57 6.38
C LEU A 152 -1.08 -16.32 7.60
N CYS A 153 -0.73 -15.84 8.78
CA CYS A 153 -1.14 -16.45 10.05
C CYS A 153 -2.06 -15.56 10.89
N GLU A 154 -2.16 -14.27 10.57
CA GLU A 154 -2.95 -13.32 11.33
C GLU A 154 -3.72 -12.35 10.41
N ILE A 155 -5.04 -12.28 10.60
CA ILE A 155 -5.88 -11.18 10.13
C ILE A 155 -6.52 -10.55 11.37
N GLN A 156 -6.22 -9.29 11.62
CA GLN A 156 -6.76 -8.51 12.72
C GLN A 156 -7.75 -7.48 12.17
N THR A 157 -8.94 -7.41 12.76
CA THR A 157 -10.01 -6.46 12.40
C THR A 157 -10.42 -5.62 13.59
#